data_AF-A0A660YWQ5-F1
#
_entry.id   AF-A0A660YWQ5-F1
#
_cell.length_a   1.000
_cell.length_b   1.000
_cell.length_c   1.000
_cell.angle_alpha   90.00
_cell.angle_beta   90.00
_cell.angle_gamma   90.00
#
_symmetry.space_group_name_H-M   'P 1'
#
loop_
_entity.id
_entity.type
_entity.pdbx_description
1 polymer ?
#
loop_
_entity_poly.entity_id
_entity_poly.type
_entity_poly.pdbx_seq_one_letter_code
_entity_poly.pdbx_strand_id
1 'polypeptide(L)'
;MKKIIIFFILSFSFLLFAQETRFIEVTGTANIEYPADQINWKVSIKKIEDTFSESKNDTEAALKELVEILNINGIDKNDIQISPLQQGRHYDHDGRSRIFSRKPRYANRICSRYSGRKYHYCTLSKSV
;
A
#
# COMPACT_ATOMS: atom_id res chain seq x y z
N MET A 1 -56.86 -41.83 53.20
CA MET A 1 -57.17 -40.64 52.37
C MET A 1 -56.39 -39.38 52.78
N LYS A 2 -56.27 -39.04 54.07
CA LYS A 2 -55.50 -37.85 54.53
C LYS A 2 -54.04 -37.74 54.02
N LYS A 3 -53.31 -38.86 53.92
CA LYS A 3 -51.91 -38.87 53.45
C LYS A 3 -51.75 -38.53 51.96
N ILE A 4 -52.76 -38.85 51.14
CA ILE A 4 -52.75 -38.57 49.70
C ILE A 4 -52.89 -37.07 49.45
N ILE A 5 -53.72 -36.40 50.26
CA ILE A 5 -53.95 -34.95 50.17
C ILE A 5 -52.67 -34.17 50.50
N ILE A 6 -51.92 -34.60 51.52
CA ILE A 6 -50.65 -33.99 51.90
C ILE A 6 -49.61 -34.14 50.79
N PHE A 7 -49.54 -35.31 50.16
CA PHE A 7 -48.65 -35.54 49.03
C PHE A 7 -48.98 -34.66 47.83
N PHE A 8 -50.28 -34.49 47.55
CA PHE A 8 -50.76 -33.64 46.46
C PHE A 8 -50.43 -32.15 46.67
N ILE A 9 -50.59 -31.66 47.91
CA ILE A 9 -50.25 -30.28 48.28
C ILE A 9 -48.74 -30.03 48.17
N LEU A 10 -47.91 -30.98 48.61
CA LEU A 10 -46.45 -30.85 48.51
C LEU A 10 -45.97 -30.82 47.05
N SER A 11 -46.57 -31.64 46.17
CA SER A 11 -46.22 -31.62 44.74
C SER A 11 -46.63 -30.33 44.03
N PHE A 12 -47.71 -29.69 44.46
CA PHE A 12 -48.21 -28.47 43.84
C PHE A 12 -47.34 -27.24 44.16
N SER A 13 -46.74 -27.21 45.36
CA SER A 13 -45.83 -26.12 45.77
C SER A 13 -44.53 -26.08 44.96
N PHE A 14 -44.04 -27.22 44.47
CA PHE A 14 -42.83 -27.27 43.63
C PHE A 14 -43.06 -26.69 42.22
N LEU A 15 -44.28 -26.77 41.70
CA LEU A 15 -44.62 -26.22 40.38
C LEU A 15 -44.72 -24.68 40.37
N LEU A 16 -45.04 -24.06 41.51
CA LEU A 16 -45.13 -22.60 41.64
C LEU A 16 -43.76 -21.90 41.73
N PHE A 17 -42.69 -22.65 42.01
CA PHE A 17 -41.32 -22.12 42.10
C PHE A 17 -40.59 -22.05 40.75
N ALA A 18 -41.17 -22.62 39.69
CA ALA A 18 -40.70 -22.47 38.32
C ALA A 18 -41.21 -21.14 37.73
N GLN A 19 -40.94 -20.01 38.39
CA GLN A 19 -41.12 -18.71 37.75
C GLN A 19 -39.94 -18.48 36.82
N GLU A 20 -40.23 -18.33 35.53
CA GLU A 20 -39.29 -17.89 34.50
C GLU A 20 -38.61 -16.60 34.97
N THR A 21 -37.32 -16.70 35.25
CA THR A 21 -36.49 -15.55 35.60
C THR A 21 -36.51 -14.59 34.41
N ARG A 22 -37.12 -13.42 34.58
CA ARG A 22 -37.13 -12.39 33.55
C ARG A 22 -35.78 -11.68 33.57
N PHE A 23 -34.92 -12.01 32.62
CA PHE A 23 -33.69 -11.27 32.36
C PHE A 23 -33.87 -10.36 31.16
N ILE A 24 -33.31 -9.16 31.26
CA ILE A 24 -33.22 -8.21 30.15
C ILE A 24 -31.76 -8.26 29.69
N GLU A 25 -31.54 -8.84 28.52
CA GLU A 25 -30.23 -8.83 27.89
C GLU A 25 -30.08 -7.54 27.09
N VAL A 26 -29.10 -6.70 27.49
CA VAL A 26 -28.81 -5.43 26.82
C VAL A 26 -27.47 -5.58 26.11
N THR A 27 -27.50 -5.70 24.80
CA THR A 27 -26.30 -5.66 23.95
C THR A 27 -26.09 -4.24 23.45
N GLY A 28 -25.04 -3.57 23.94
CA GLY A 28 -24.56 -2.31 23.40
C GLY A 28 -23.49 -2.55 22.35
N THR A 29 -23.57 -1.84 21.22
CA THR A 29 -22.48 -1.82 20.23
C THR A 29 -21.85 -0.45 20.28
N ALA A 30 -20.54 -0.39 20.56
CA ALA A 30 -19.78 0.85 20.48
C ALA A 30 -19.12 0.92 19.10
N ASN A 31 -19.38 2.00 18.36
CA ASN A 31 -18.65 2.34 17.15
C ASN A 31 -17.79 3.56 17.44
N ILE A 32 -16.50 3.49 17.12
CA ILE A 32 -15.59 4.61 17.27
C ILE A 32 -14.85 4.79 15.95
N GLU A 33 -15.01 5.97 15.37
CA GLU A 33 -14.30 6.40 14.17
C GLU A 33 -13.12 7.26 14.61
N TYR A 34 -11.92 6.89 14.19
CA TYR A 34 -10.71 7.66 14.43
C TYR A 34 -10.16 8.20 13.11
N PRO A 35 -9.68 9.45 13.09
CA PRO A 35 -8.93 9.94 11.94
C PRO A 35 -7.65 9.11 11.76
N ALA A 36 -7.17 9.01 10.51
CA ALA A 36 -5.91 8.33 10.25
C ALA A 36 -4.74 9.19 10.75
N ASP A 37 -3.88 8.61 11.58
CA ASP A 37 -2.74 9.31 12.19
C ASP A 37 -1.52 9.40 11.26
N GLN A 38 -1.47 8.56 10.22
CA GLN A 38 -0.31 8.41 9.34
C GLN A 38 -0.73 8.19 7.90
N ILE A 39 0.11 8.69 6.97
CA ILE A 39 -0.06 8.49 5.53
C ILE A 39 1.26 8.05 4.93
N ASN A 40 1.25 6.89 4.26
CA ASN A 40 2.41 6.31 3.60
C ASN A 40 2.23 6.37 2.08
N TRP A 41 3.11 7.10 1.42
CA TRP A 41 3.11 7.23 -0.04
C TRP A 41 4.37 6.64 -0.66
N LYS A 42 4.21 6.14 -1.89
CA LYS A 42 5.31 5.62 -2.69
C LYS A 42 5.38 6.30 -4.04
N VAL A 43 6.47 7.02 -4.29
CA VAL A 43 6.74 7.70 -5.57
C VAL A 43 7.91 7.02 -6.25
N SER A 44 7.81 6.83 -7.57
CA SER A 44 8.85 6.20 -8.37
C SER A 44 9.17 7.04 -9.59
N ILE A 45 10.44 7.39 -9.77
CA ILE A 45 10.93 8.12 -10.94
C ILE A 45 11.59 7.11 -11.89
N LYS A 46 11.19 7.13 -13.16
CA LYS A 46 11.76 6.29 -14.22
C LYS A 46 12.17 7.16 -15.40
N LYS A 47 13.44 7.06 -15.80
CA LYS A 47 13.99 7.70 -17.00
C LYS A 47 14.55 6.64 -17.95
N ILE A 48 14.46 6.91 -19.24
CA ILE A 48 14.93 6.03 -20.32
C ILE A 48 15.83 6.87 -21.22
N GLU A 49 17.14 6.76 -21.01
CA GLU A 49 18.15 7.53 -21.76
C GLU A 49 19.09 6.65 -22.56
N ASP A 50 19.87 7.26 -23.48
CA ASP A 50 20.81 6.66 -24.44
C ASP A 50 22.05 6.05 -23.79
N THR A 51 22.48 6.64 -22.69
CA THR A 51 23.57 6.09 -21.89
C THR A 51 23.16 5.89 -20.44
N PHE A 52 23.93 5.04 -19.77
CA PHE A 52 23.81 4.84 -18.35
C PHE A 52 24.05 6.13 -17.55
N SER A 53 25.09 6.88 -17.94
CA SER A 53 25.49 8.08 -17.23
C SER A 53 24.42 9.17 -17.31
N GLU A 54 23.83 9.37 -18.50
CA GLU A 54 22.71 10.29 -18.69
C GLU A 54 21.51 9.86 -17.85
N SER A 55 21.11 8.58 -17.94
CA SER A 55 19.97 8.08 -17.18
C SER A 55 20.17 8.27 -15.68
N LYS A 56 21.39 8.07 -15.17
CA LYS A 56 21.71 8.27 -13.75
C LYS A 56 21.61 9.75 -13.38
N ASN A 57 22.33 10.62 -14.10
CA ASN A 57 22.38 12.05 -13.80
C ASN A 57 21.00 12.70 -13.86
N ASP A 58 20.19 12.37 -14.89
CA ASP A 58 18.84 12.92 -15.05
C ASP A 58 17.88 12.41 -13.97
N THR A 59 18.06 11.17 -13.51
CA THR A 59 17.24 10.62 -12.42
C THR A 59 17.64 11.23 -11.08
N GLU A 60 18.93 11.43 -10.83
CA GLU A 60 19.42 12.10 -9.62
C GLU A 60 18.98 13.56 -9.56
N ALA A 61 19.02 14.27 -10.70
CA ALA A 61 18.50 15.64 -10.80
C ALA A 61 16.99 15.69 -10.49
N ALA A 62 16.20 14.82 -11.11
CA ALA A 62 14.76 14.74 -10.85
C ALA A 62 14.43 14.32 -9.40
N LEU A 63 15.22 13.43 -8.81
CA LEU A 63 15.07 13.05 -7.40
C LEU A 63 15.32 14.24 -6.48
N LYS A 64 16.38 15.02 -6.75
CA LYS A 64 16.72 16.21 -5.97
C LYS A 64 15.60 17.25 -6.04
N GLU A 65 15.08 17.52 -7.23
CA GLU A 65 13.96 18.43 -7.44
C GLU A 65 12.71 17.97 -6.68
N LEU A 66 12.38 16.67 -6.74
CA LEU A 66 11.25 16.11 -6.01
C LEU A 66 11.41 16.29 -4.49
N VAL A 67 12.59 15.99 -3.94
CA VAL A 67 12.86 16.16 -2.50
C VAL A 67 12.77 17.62 -2.08
N GLU A 68 13.25 18.56 -2.91
CA GLU A 68 13.12 19.99 -2.66
C GLU A 68 11.66 20.43 -2.63
N ILE A 69 10.83 19.98 -3.58
CA ILE A 69 9.39 20.26 -3.61
C ILE A 69 8.71 19.70 -2.35
N LEU A 70 9.00 18.45 -1.97
CA LEU A 70 8.42 17.84 -0.76
C LEU A 70 8.79 18.62 0.50
N ASN A 71 10.04 19.06 0.60
CA ASN A 71 10.53 19.87 1.72
C ASN A 71 9.85 21.25 1.78
N ILE A 72 9.66 21.91 0.64
CA ILE A 72 8.91 23.19 0.55
C ILE A 72 7.46 23.01 1.01
N ASN A 73 6.86 21.84 0.78
CA ASN A 73 5.51 21.50 1.21
C ASN A 73 5.45 20.96 2.65
N GLY A 74 6.53 21.09 3.43
CA GLY A 74 6.55 20.76 4.85
C GLY A 74 6.79 19.29 5.19
N ILE A 75 7.25 18.48 4.23
CA ILE A 75 7.68 17.09 4.50
C ILE A 75 9.16 17.10 4.89
N ASP A 76 9.46 16.70 6.12
CA ASP A 76 10.84 16.60 6.61
C ASP A 76 11.67 15.60 5.76
N LYS A 77 12.97 15.85 5.64
CA LYS A 77 13.90 14.93 4.96
C LYS A 77 14.09 13.62 5.72
N ASN A 78 14.02 13.64 7.05
CA ASN A 78 14.15 12.44 7.89
C ASN A 78 13.00 11.45 7.67
N ASP A 79 11.89 11.99 7.20
CA ASP A 79 10.64 11.33 6.87
C ASP A 79 10.63 10.72 5.46
N ILE A 80 11.68 10.93 4.67
CA ILE A 80 11.78 10.48 3.28
C ILE A 80 12.80 9.36 3.18
N GLN A 81 12.36 8.13 2.88
CA GLN A 81 13.29 7.03 2.61
C GLN A 81 13.49 6.85 1.10
N ILE A 82 14.74 7.02 0.66
CA ILE A 82 15.14 6.86 -0.74
C ILE A 82 15.73 5.46 -0.92
N SER A 83 15.10 4.63 -1.76
CA SER A 83 15.73 3.37 -2.18
C SER A 83 16.87 3.62 -3.16
N PRO A 84 17.87 2.73 -3.22
CA PRO A 84 18.93 2.80 -4.23
C PRO A 84 18.39 2.85 -5.66
N LEU A 85 19.13 3.47 -6.57
CA LEU A 85 18.86 3.44 -8.02
C LEU A 85 19.04 2.02 -8.55
N GLN A 86 18.00 1.41 -9.13
CA GLN A 86 18.04 -0.03 -9.49
C GLN A 86 17.99 -0.33 -10.99
N GLN A 87 18.94 -1.12 -11.50
CA GLN A 87 19.26 -1.11 -12.92
C GLN A 87 18.45 -2.10 -13.79
N GLY A 88 17.69 -1.63 -14.80
CA GLY A 88 16.91 -2.52 -15.71
C GLY A 88 17.56 -2.72 -17.09
N ARG A 89 16.94 -3.41 -18.05
CA ARG A 89 17.13 -3.18 -19.52
C ARG A 89 15.75 -2.98 -20.17
N HIS A 90 15.64 -2.22 -21.26
CA HIS A 90 14.38 -1.89 -21.94
C HIS A 90 14.56 -2.28 -23.38
N TYR A 91 13.56 -3.02 -23.84
CA TYR A 91 13.50 -3.58 -25.16
C TYR A 91 12.13 -3.19 -25.68
N ASP A 92 12.08 -2.63 -26.88
CA ASP A 92 10.82 -2.43 -27.57
C ASP A 92 10.47 -3.73 -28.31
N HIS A 93 9.18 -3.96 -28.49
CA HIS A 93 8.69 -5.14 -29.19
C HIS A 93 7.88 -4.71 -30.41
N ASP A 94 8.42 -4.99 -31.60
CA ASP A 94 7.76 -4.69 -32.88
C ASP A 94 7.01 -5.92 -33.43
N GLY A 95 6.36 -6.69 -32.55
CA GLY A 95 5.51 -7.85 -32.91
C GLY A 95 6.21 -9.10 -33.46
N ARG A 96 7.46 -9.04 -33.96
CA ARG A 96 8.22 -10.22 -34.46
C ARG A 96 9.56 -10.46 -33.79
N SER A 97 10.19 -9.43 -33.23
CA SER A 97 11.46 -9.54 -32.51
C SER A 97 11.57 -8.42 -31.45
N ARG A 98 12.48 -8.63 -30.48
CA ARG A 98 12.86 -7.58 -29.53
C ARG A 98 13.82 -6.63 -30.23
N ILE A 99 13.37 -5.41 -30.50
CA ILE A 99 14.20 -4.36 -31.09
C ILE A 99 14.68 -3.45 -29.97
N PHE A 100 15.93 -3.05 -30.03
CA PHE A 100 16.48 -2.13 -29.04
C PHE A 100 15.89 -0.74 -29.26
N SER A 101 15.09 -0.25 -28.31
CA SER A 101 14.50 1.09 -28.36
C SER A 101 15.60 2.15 -28.43
N ARG A 102 15.67 2.89 -29.53
CA ARG A 102 16.34 4.19 -29.58
C ARG A 102 15.24 5.23 -29.55
N LYS A 103 15.32 6.22 -28.64
CA LYS A 103 14.48 7.43 -28.71
C LYS A 103 14.46 7.88 -30.18
N PRO A 104 13.29 8.16 -30.80
CA PRO A 104 13.27 8.77 -32.11
C PRO A 104 13.84 10.19 -31.96
N ARG A 105 15.15 10.34 -32.24
CA ARG A 105 15.71 11.64 -32.56
C ARG A 105 15.08 12.04 -33.89
N TYR A 106 14.19 13.01 -33.86
CA TYR A 106 13.96 13.86 -35.02
C TYR A 106 15.30 14.51 -35.39
N ALA A 107 16.07 13.85 -36.26
CA ALA A 107 17.09 14.42 -37.14
C ALA A 107 17.95 13.29 -37.73
N ASN A 108 17.78 13.11 -39.03
CA ASN A 108 18.78 12.79 -40.04
C ASN A 108 20.07 12.04 -39.64
N ARG A 109 20.27 10.94 -40.39
CA ARG A 109 21.55 10.45 -40.93
C ARG A 109 22.33 9.46 -40.05
N ILE A 110 22.22 8.19 -40.47
CA ILE A 110 23.28 7.17 -40.62
C ILE A 110 24.41 7.22 -39.58
N CYS A 111 24.42 6.27 -38.64
CA CYS A 111 25.56 5.34 -38.49
C CYS A 111 25.25 4.22 -37.48
N SER A 112 25.58 3.02 -37.93
CA SER A 112 25.63 1.76 -37.18
C SER A 112 26.72 1.79 -36.10
N ARG A 113 26.37 1.37 -34.87
CA ARG A 113 27.17 0.44 -34.04
C ARG A 113 26.45 0.18 -32.72
N TYR A 114 26.60 -1.06 -32.27
CA TYR A 114 26.05 -1.69 -31.08
C TYR A 114 26.41 -0.93 -29.79
N SER A 115 25.44 -0.78 -28.88
CA SER A 115 25.68 -0.59 -27.45
C SER A 115 24.38 -0.81 -26.67
N GLY A 116 24.39 -1.78 -25.75
CA GLY A 116 23.23 -2.15 -24.93
C GLY A 116 23.07 -1.24 -23.72
N ARG A 117 21.83 -0.81 -23.43
CA ARG A 117 21.48 0.07 -22.31
C ARG A 117 20.93 -0.69 -21.12
N LYS A 118 21.09 -0.05 -19.96
CA LYS A 118 20.55 -0.47 -18.68
C LYS A 118 19.90 0.75 -17.94
N TYR A 119 18.81 0.57 -17.18
CA TYR A 119 17.91 1.61 -16.56
C TYR A 119 18.27 1.91 -15.12
N HIS A 120 17.56 2.75 -14.36
CA HIS A 120 17.59 2.77 -12.88
C HIS A 120 16.19 3.06 -12.29
N TYR A 121 15.79 2.47 -11.15
CA TYR A 121 14.57 2.83 -10.40
C TYR A 121 14.89 3.18 -8.95
N CYS A 122 14.42 4.33 -8.48
CA CYS A 122 14.37 4.68 -7.06
C CYS A 122 12.92 4.56 -6.59
N THR A 123 12.69 3.76 -5.55
CA THR A 123 11.44 3.71 -4.81
C THR A 123 11.57 4.58 -3.57
N LEU A 124 10.76 5.62 -3.47
CA LEU A 124 10.61 6.37 -2.22
C LEU A 124 9.51 5.68 -1.40
N SER A 125 9.77 5.22 -0.17
CA SER A 125 8.70 4.81 0.75
C SER A 125 8.82 5.58 2.05
N LYS A 126 7.71 6.14 2.53
CA LYS A 126 7.65 6.73 3.85
C LYS A 126 6.95 5.76 4.80
N SER A 127 7.52 5.58 5.99
CA SER A 127 6.81 5.16 7.19
C SER A 127 6.81 6.38 8.12
N VAL A 128 5.68 7.08 8.22
CA VAL A 128 5.44 7.99 9.36
C VAL A 128 5.20 7.11 10.59
#